data_AF-A0A1F7V777-F1
#
_entry.id   AF-A0A1F7V777-F1
#
_cell.length_a   1.000
_cell.length_b   1.000
_cell.length_c   1.000
_cell.angle_alpha   90.00
_cell.angle_beta   90.00
_cell.angle_gamma   90.00
#
_symmetry.space_group_name_H-M   'P 1'
#
loop_
_entity.id
_entity.type
_entity.pdbx_description
1 polymer ?
#
loop_
_entity_poly.entity_id
_entity_poly.type
_entity_poly.pdbx_seq_one_letter_code
_entity_poly.pdbx_strand_id
1 'polypeptide(L)'
;MLKNSYLKFGAMIGSLPALILPLSVSAGATAAPGQGLNASQGSLTTIKEGAGITAGASDLPTLIGRIIGVLLGVMGIILVIYIVLAGITYMTAGGDDAKVKKAKAMIQTSVVGIIIIVAAYSISSFVISQIITATA
;
A
#
# COMPACT_ATOMS: atom_id res chain seq x y z
N MET A 1 26.06 24.33 -31.63
CA MET A 1 25.06 23.26 -31.83
C MET A 1 24.55 22.62 -30.52
N LEU A 2 24.24 23.36 -29.43
CA LEU A 2 23.81 22.67 -28.18
C LEU A 2 22.71 23.35 -27.34
N LYS A 3 22.08 24.44 -27.80
CA LYS A 3 21.02 25.13 -27.01
C LYS A 3 19.58 24.96 -27.51
N ASN A 4 19.36 24.29 -28.65
CA ASN A 4 18.02 24.09 -29.23
C ASN A 4 17.49 22.65 -29.12
N SER A 5 18.22 21.73 -28.47
CA SER A 5 17.77 20.34 -28.32
C SER A 5 16.79 20.13 -27.15
N TYR A 6 16.79 21.01 -26.14
CA TYR A 6 15.86 20.88 -25.01
C TYR A 6 14.46 21.43 -25.28
N LEU A 7 14.31 22.28 -26.31
CA LEU A 7 13.00 22.78 -26.73
C LEU A 7 12.21 21.73 -27.53
N LYS A 8 12.90 20.82 -28.25
CA LYS A 8 12.26 19.65 -28.90
C LYS A 8 12.12 18.43 -27.98
N PHE A 9 12.86 18.40 -26.87
CA PHE A 9 12.70 17.38 -25.82
C PHE A 9 11.52 17.69 -24.87
N GLY A 10 11.22 18.97 -24.62
CA GLY A 10 10.08 19.38 -23.79
C GLY A 10 8.71 19.26 -24.48
N ALA A 11 8.66 19.28 -25.81
CA ALA A 11 7.41 19.21 -26.58
C ALA A 11 6.97 17.77 -26.96
N MET A 12 7.82 16.75 -26.74
CA MET A 12 7.51 15.34 -27.09
C MET A 12 6.92 14.52 -25.93
N ILE A 13 6.91 15.05 -24.71
CA ILE A 13 6.27 14.41 -23.55
C ILE A 13 4.78 14.76 -23.45
N GLY A 14 4.30 15.74 -24.23
CA GLY A 14 2.94 16.28 -24.13
C GLY A 14 1.95 15.93 -25.26
N SER A 15 2.32 15.16 -26.29
CA SER A 15 1.39 14.91 -27.41
C SER A 15 1.43 13.51 -28.02
N LEU A 16 1.12 12.46 -27.24
CA LEU A 16 0.32 11.37 -27.82
C LEU A 16 -0.42 10.50 -26.79
N PRO A 17 -1.51 10.98 -26.17
CA PRO A 17 -2.48 10.10 -25.52
C PRO A 17 -3.58 9.67 -26.51
N ALA A 18 -3.21 9.19 -27.69
CA ALA A 18 -4.18 8.68 -28.66
C ALA A 18 -3.55 7.59 -29.52
N LEU A 19 -4.22 6.42 -29.55
CA LEU A 19 -4.13 5.38 -30.59
C LEU A 19 -3.35 4.08 -30.29
N ILE A 20 -3.48 3.46 -29.13
CA ILE A 20 -3.21 2.01 -29.06
C ILE A 20 -4.38 1.33 -28.35
N LEU A 21 -5.25 0.73 -29.17
CA LEU A 21 -6.26 -0.24 -28.73
C LEU A 21 -5.59 -1.33 -27.86
N PRO A 22 -6.25 -1.85 -26.82
CA PRO A 22 -5.75 -3.06 -26.17
C PRO A 22 -6.06 -4.24 -27.10
N LEU A 23 -5.04 -4.73 -27.79
CA LEU A 23 -5.06 -6.09 -28.34
C LEU A 23 -4.72 -7.04 -27.18
N SER A 24 -5.75 -7.59 -26.56
CA SER A 24 -5.66 -8.67 -25.59
C SER A 24 -5.16 -9.93 -26.28
N VAL A 25 -3.87 -10.24 -26.15
CA VAL A 25 -3.37 -11.60 -26.37
C VAL A 25 -2.56 -12.02 -25.14
N SER A 26 -3.13 -12.94 -24.36
CA SER A 26 -2.38 -13.80 -23.45
C SER A 26 -2.87 -15.24 -23.63
N ALA A 27 -2.30 -15.88 -24.63
CA ALA A 27 -2.29 -17.33 -24.73
C ALA A 27 -1.37 -17.89 -23.63
N GLY A 28 -1.97 -18.43 -22.58
CA GLY A 28 -1.33 -19.26 -21.57
C GLY A 28 -2.27 -20.40 -21.22
N ALA A 29 -2.24 -21.45 -22.04
CA ALA A 29 -2.97 -22.69 -21.79
C ALA A 29 -2.16 -23.58 -20.84
N THR A 30 -2.76 -24.00 -19.73
CA THR A 30 -2.61 -25.37 -19.19
C THR A 30 -3.75 -25.64 -18.21
N ALA A 31 -4.56 -26.64 -18.54
CA ALA A 31 -5.58 -27.18 -17.67
C ALA A 31 -4.95 -27.79 -16.40
N ALA A 32 -5.23 -27.19 -15.25
CA ALA A 32 -5.15 -27.84 -13.96
C ALA A 32 -6.57 -27.83 -13.35
N PRO A 33 -7.13 -28.97 -12.92
CA PRO A 33 -8.45 -29.01 -12.28
C PRO A 33 -8.32 -28.35 -10.91
N GLY A 34 -8.79 -27.10 -10.81
CA GLY A 34 -8.73 -26.31 -9.57
C GLY A 34 -8.85 -24.79 -9.73
N GLN A 35 -8.80 -24.24 -10.95
CA GLN A 35 -8.77 -22.78 -11.17
C GLN A 35 -10.10 -22.11 -11.54
N GLY A 36 -11.24 -22.77 -11.32
CA GLY A 36 -12.57 -22.21 -11.63
C GLY A 36 -12.90 -20.92 -10.87
N LEU A 37 -12.22 -20.65 -9.76
CA LEU A 37 -12.42 -19.46 -8.92
C LEU A 37 -11.53 -18.26 -9.30
N ASN A 38 -10.45 -18.46 -10.06
CA ASN A 38 -9.53 -17.37 -10.42
C ASN A 38 -9.89 -16.76 -11.78
N ALA A 39 -10.29 -17.59 -12.75
CA ALA A 39 -10.84 -17.12 -14.02
C ALA A 39 -12.17 -16.37 -13.84
N SER A 40 -13.03 -16.83 -12.91
CA SER A 40 -14.25 -16.10 -12.54
C SER A 40 -13.94 -14.75 -11.88
N GLN A 41 -12.89 -14.62 -11.08
CA GLN A 41 -12.49 -13.34 -10.47
C GLN A 41 -11.87 -12.37 -11.49
N GLY A 42 -11.14 -12.88 -12.49
CA GLY A 42 -10.66 -12.08 -13.62
C GLY A 42 -11.81 -11.49 -14.42
N SER A 43 -12.81 -12.31 -14.77
CA SER A 43 -14.02 -11.85 -15.46
C SER A 43 -14.87 -10.91 -14.61
N LEU A 44 -14.99 -11.13 -13.30
CA LEU A 44 -15.70 -10.20 -12.41
C LEU A 44 -14.94 -8.89 -12.19
N THR A 45 -13.62 -8.87 -12.29
CA THR A 45 -12.81 -7.63 -12.24
C THR A 45 -12.99 -6.82 -13.53
N THR A 46 -12.97 -7.48 -14.69
CA THR A 46 -13.19 -6.82 -15.99
C THR A 46 -14.62 -6.30 -16.16
N ILE A 47 -15.63 -7.01 -15.62
CA ILE A 47 -17.02 -6.53 -15.62
C ILE A 47 -17.22 -5.38 -14.62
N LYS A 48 -16.51 -5.35 -13.48
CA LYS A 48 -16.52 -4.22 -12.52
C LYS A 48 -15.90 -2.95 -13.12
N GLU A 49 -14.80 -3.07 -13.83
CA GLU A 49 -14.15 -1.95 -14.52
C GLU A 49 -14.97 -1.47 -15.75
N GLY A 50 -15.66 -2.39 -16.45
CA GLY A 50 -16.45 -2.05 -17.64
C GLY A 50 -17.88 -1.58 -17.39
N ALA A 51 -18.51 -1.95 -16.27
CA ALA A 51 -19.92 -1.62 -15.98
C ALA A 51 -20.11 -0.34 -15.17
N GLY A 52 -19.05 0.37 -14.78
CA GLY A 52 -19.15 1.55 -13.90
C GLY A 52 -19.76 1.24 -12.52
N ILE A 53 -19.93 -0.03 -12.17
CA ILE A 53 -20.35 -0.49 -10.84
C ILE A 53 -19.12 -0.52 -9.96
N THR A 54 -18.69 0.66 -9.55
CA THR A 54 -17.85 0.90 -8.37
C THR A 54 -18.31 2.24 -7.79
N ALA A 55 -19.60 2.30 -7.47
CA ALA A 55 -20.22 3.39 -6.73
C ALA A 55 -21.49 2.80 -6.08
N GLY A 56 -21.43 2.50 -4.77
CA GLY A 56 -22.62 2.10 -4.04
C GLY A 56 -22.35 1.42 -2.70
N ALA A 57 -21.79 0.21 -2.70
CA ALA A 57 -21.68 -0.60 -1.47
C ALA A 57 -20.31 -1.25 -1.22
N SER A 58 -19.57 -1.66 -2.26
CA SER A 58 -18.24 -2.31 -2.10
C SER A 58 -17.04 -1.38 -2.24
N ASP A 59 -17.29 -0.13 -2.64
CA ASP A 59 -16.23 0.82 -2.93
C ASP A 59 -15.74 1.55 -1.68
N LEU A 60 -16.65 1.83 -0.75
CA LEU A 60 -16.33 2.52 0.48
C LEU A 60 -15.36 1.70 1.37
N PRO A 61 -15.57 0.40 1.63
CA PRO A 61 -14.62 -0.42 2.39
C PRO A 61 -13.27 -0.60 1.68
N THR A 62 -13.29 -0.70 0.34
CA THR A 62 -12.07 -0.83 -0.49
C THR A 62 -11.25 0.45 -0.47
N LEU A 63 -11.89 1.61 -0.63
CA LEU A 63 -11.26 2.92 -0.58
C LEU A 63 -10.66 3.19 0.82
N ILE A 64 -11.41 2.86 1.87
CA ILE A 64 -10.95 2.96 3.26
C ILE A 64 -9.75 2.03 3.50
N GLY A 65 -9.81 0.77 3.05
CA GLY A 65 -8.70 -0.17 3.15
C GLY A 65 -7.44 0.31 2.43
N ARG A 66 -7.60 0.94 1.25
CA ARG A 66 -6.48 1.51 0.48
C ARG A 66 -5.86 2.72 1.17
N ILE A 67 -6.69 3.62 1.72
CA ILE A 67 -6.24 4.79 2.48
C ILE A 67 -5.47 4.34 3.72
N ILE A 68 -6.04 3.40 4.50
CA ILE A 68 -5.40 2.82 5.69
C ILE A 68 -4.07 2.17 5.29
N GLY A 69 -4.03 1.38 4.22
CA GLY A 69 -2.79 0.76 3.73
C GLY A 69 -1.69 1.77 3.40
N VAL A 70 -2.03 2.88 2.76
CA VAL A 70 -1.06 3.96 2.45
C VAL A 70 -0.59 4.66 3.74
N LEU A 71 -1.51 5.00 4.64
CA LEU A 71 -1.18 5.60 5.94
C LEU A 71 -0.28 4.68 6.78
N LEU A 72 -0.57 3.39 6.83
CA LEU A 72 0.23 2.40 7.56
C LEU A 72 1.61 2.23 6.95
N GLY A 73 1.75 2.26 5.62
CA GLY A 73 3.04 2.20 4.94
C GLY A 73 3.93 3.39 5.32
N VAL A 74 3.38 4.61 5.29
CA VAL A 74 4.13 5.82 5.67
C VAL A 74 4.47 5.82 7.17
N MET A 75 3.55 5.39 8.03
CA MET A 75 3.80 5.24 9.47
C MET A 75 4.90 4.22 9.79
N GLY A 76 4.93 3.09 9.07
CA GLY A 76 5.96 2.07 9.23
C GLY A 76 7.37 2.61 8.98
N ILE A 77 7.55 3.41 7.93
CA ILE A 77 8.84 4.05 7.60
C ILE A 77 9.29 5.00 8.72
N ILE A 78 8.39 5.81 9.24
CA ILE A 78 8.70 6.75 10.34
C ILE A 78 9.13 5.99 11.60
N LEU A 79 8.47 4.88 11.91
CA LEU A 79 8.80 4.01 13.04
C LEU A 79 10.19 3.40 12.93
N VAL A 80 10.59 2.94 11.74
CA VAL A 80 11.95 2.45 11.50
C VAL A 80 12.98 3.55 11.74
N ILE A 81 12.72 4.77 11.26
CA ILE A 81 13.62 5.91 11.49
C ILE A 81 13.73 6.23 12.99
N TYR A 82 12.60 6.18 13.72
CA TYR A 82 12.58 6.36 15.17
C TYR A 82 13.39 5.30 15.91
N ILE A 83 13.31 4.03 15.49
CA ILE A 83 14.11 2.93 16.07
C ILE A 83 15.60 3.18 15.89
N VAL A 84 16.01 3.70 14.72
CA VAL A 84 17.42 3.98 14.42
C VAL A 84 17.94 5.12 15.29
N LEU A 85 17.17 6.22 15.44
CA LEU A 85 17.55 7.33 16.32
C LEU A 85 17.65 6.90 17.79
N ALA A 86 16.71 6.06 18.25
CA ALA A 86 16.76 5.48 19.59
C ALA A 86 17.99 4.57 19.78
N GLY A 87 18.32 3.77 18.76
CA GLY A 87 19.50 2.90 18.74
C GLY A 87 20.82 3.66 18.77
N ILE A 88 20.96 4.73 17.97
CA ILE A 88 22.14 5.59 18.01
C ILE A 88 22.28 6.27 19.38
N THR A 89 21.16 6.72 19.96
CA THR A 89 21.16 7.32 21.32
C THR A 89 21.58 6.30 22.39
N TYR A 90 21.17 5.04 22.24
CA TYR A 90 21.61 3.94 23.12
C TYR A 90 23.11 3.67 22.98
N MET A 91 23.62 3.63 21.76
CA MET A 91 25.02 3.31 21.48
C MET A 91 25.98 4.46 21.86
N THR A 92 25.52 5.71 21.77
CA THR A 92 26.29 6.90 22.17
C THR A 92 26.20 7.24 23.66
N ALA A 93 25.42 6.48 24.45
CA ALA A 93 25.25 6.75 25.87
C ALA A 93 26.54 6.53 26.70
N GLY A 94 27.47 5.69 26.22
CA GLY A 94 28.85 5.63 26.74
C GLY A 94 29.01 5.35 28.25
N GLY A 95 28.00 4.81 28.93
CA GLY A 95 28.01 4.57 30.38
C GLY A 95 27.24 5.59 31.22
N ASP A 96 26.63 6.61 30.62
CA ASP A 96 25.71 7.53 31.29
C ASP A 96 24.34 6.86 31.50
N ASP A 97 24.04 6.47 32.74
CA ASP A 97 22.80 5.79 33.12
C ASP A 97 21.54 6.58 32.73
N ALA A 98 21.58 7.91 32.74
CA ALA A 98 20.43 8.73 32.35
C ALA A 98 20.15 8.61 30.86
N LYS A 99 21.19 8.63 30.02
CA LYS A 99 21.06 8.42 28.57
C LYS A 99 20.64 7.00 28.23
N VAL A 100 21.19 5.99 28.93
CA VAL A 100 20.78 4.58 28.77
C VAL A 100 19.31 4.39 29.11
N LYS A 101 18.86 4.95 30.25
CA LYS A 101 17.46 4.86 30.68
C LYS A 101 16.52 5.56 29.69
N LYS A 102 16.91 6.74 29.20
CA LYS A 102 16.14 7.49 28.19
C LYS A 102 16.04 6.71 26.88
N ALA A 103 17.14 6.13 26.40
CA ALA A 103 17.15 5.33 25.18
C ALA A 103 16.31 4.06 25.32
N LYS A 104 16.37 3.36 26.46
CA LYS A 104 15.49 2.22 26.75
C LYS A 104 14.02 2.61 26.75
N ALA A 105 13.67 3.74 27.37
CA ALA A 105 12.30 4.24 27.35
C ALA A 105 11.83 4.55 25.91
N MET A 106 12.68 5.16 25.08
CA MET A 106 12.34 5.40 23.66
C MET A 106 12.12 4.11 22.88
N ILE A 107 12.96 3.09 23.10
CA ILE A 107 12.80 1.77 22.45
C ILE A 107 11.49 1.12 22.91
N GLN A 108 11.18 1.13 24.20
CA GLN A 108 9.93 0.58 24.73
C GLN A 108 8.71 1.26 24.10
N THR A 109 8.67 2.59 24.06
CA THR A 109 7.57 3.33 23.43
C THR A 109 7.47 3.02 21.94
N SER A 110 8.60 2.86 21.25
CA SER A 110 8.60 2.53 19.81
C SER A 110 8.04 1.13 19.55
N VAL A 111 8.40 0.14 20.37
CA VAL A 111 7.86 -1.24 20.28
C VAL A 111 6.34 -1.25 20.50
N VAL A 112 5.84 -0.48 21.48
CA VAL A 112 4.41 -0.32 21.71
C VAL A 112 3.72 0.32 20.50
N GLY A 113 4.36 1.29 19.84
CA GLY A 113 3.86 1.87 18.60
C GLY A 113 3.67 0.85 17.47
N ILE A 114 4.62 -0.08 17.29
CA ILE A 114 4.49 -1.16 16.30
C ILE A 114 3.29 -2.06 16.62
N ILE A 115 3.13 -2.42 17.90
CA ILE A 115 2.01 -3.27 18.35
C ILE A 115 0.66 -2.61 18.05
N ILE A 116 0.53 -1.30 18.27
CA ILE A 116 -0.69 -0.55 17.98
C ILE A 116 -1.00 -0.54 16.48
N ILE A 117 0.02 -0.40 15.62
CA ILE A 117 -0.17 -0.42 14.16
C ILE A 117 -0.72 -1.77 13.69
N VAL A 118 -0.16 -2.86 14.19
CA VAL A 118 -0.61 -4.23 13.86
C VAL A 118 -2.03 -4.48 14.38
N ALA A 119 -2.33 -4.01 15.59
CA ALA A 119 -3.67 -4.09 16.17
C ALA A 119 -4.69 -3.28 15.36
N ALA A 120 -4.35 -2.06 14.94
CA ALA A 120 -5.20 -1.20 14.13
C ALA A 120 -5.53 -1.84 12.77
N TYR A 121 -4.54 -2.45 12.11
CA TYR A 121 -4.76 -3.18 10.86
C TYR A 121 -5.71 -4.37 11.05
N SER A 122 -5.49 -5.15 12.11
CA SER A 122 -6.32 -6.31 12.43
C SER A 122 -7.77 -5.89 12.69
N ILE A 123 -7.99 -4.86 13.51
CA ILE A 123 -9.32 -4.32 13.80
C ILE A 123 -10.00 -3.80 12.53
N SER A 124 -9.28 -3.05 11.68
CA SER A 124 -9.84 -2.54 10.43
C SER A 124 -10.31 -3.66 9.50
N SER A 125 -9.49 -4.70 9.31
CA SER A 125 -9.84 -5.85 8.48
C SER A 125 -11.04 -6.63 9.05
N PHE A 126 -11.15 -6.71 10.37
CA PHE A 126 -12.27 -7.34 11.06
C PHE A 126 -13.57 -6.56 10.83
N VAL A 127 -13.57 -5.24 11.02
CA VAL A 127 -14.75 -4.40 10.81
C VAL A 127 -15.24 -4.49 9.37
N ILE A 128 -14.33 -4.46 8.38
CA ILE A 128 -14.68 -4.60 6.96
C ILE A 128 -15.33 -5.96 6.67
N SER A 129 -14.77 -7.03 7.23
CA SER A 129 -15.29 -8.40 7.06
C SER A 129 -16.68 -8.57 7.68
N GLN A 130 -16.92 -7.96 8.84
CA GLN A 130 -18.22 -7.98 9.50
C GLN A 130 -19.29 -7.22 8.70
N ILE A 131 -18.93 -6.10 8.06
CA ILE A 131 -19.86 -5.33 7.22
C ILE A 131 -20.24 -6.10 5.95
N ILE A 132 -19.28 -6.78 5.31
CA ILE A 132 -19.53 -7.59 4.11
C ILE A 132 -20.40 -8.82 4.44
N THR A 133 -20.14 -9.46 5.57
CA THR A 133 -20.90 -10.65 6.01
C THR A 133 -22.30 -10.31 6.50
N ALA A 134 -22.50 -9.17 7.16
CA ALA A 134 -23.82 -8.76 7.66
C ALA A 134 -24.76 -8.21 6.56
N THR A 135 -24.21 -7.85 5.40
CA THR A 135 -24.97 -7.33 4.24
C THR A 135 -25.28 -8.43 3.21
N ALA A 136 -24.60 -9.59 3.27
CA ALA A 136 -24.87 -10.76 2.45
C ALA A 136 -25.95 -11.66 3.10
#